data_AF-A0A7M2C0N1-F1
#
_entry.id   AF-A0A7M2C0N1-F1
#
_cell.length_a   1.000
_cell.length_b   1.000
_cell.length_c   1.000
_cell.angle_alpha   90.00
_cell.angle_beta   90.00
_cell.angle_gamma   90.00
#
_symmetry.space_group_name_H-M   'P 1'
#
loop_
_entity.id
_entity.type
_entity.pdbx_description
1 polymer ?
#
loop_
_entity_poly.entity_id
_entity_poly.type
_entity_poly.pdbx_seq_one_letter_code
_entity_poly.pdbx_strand_id
1 'polypeptide(L)'
;MKNNTMLKGAAAIVLGGALLLGGGGTLAWWNAADSAAAGTISAGELNVKAGAGVWKDRSGSTVNLSTYKVVPGDKLTYTQDLDVTLTGDKMAANLVAVNADAGAGFTPENVVITAPTLTVGGVAIENPLTTSQHVTASISFEFKSTTTGTADVNATKNLGTVGFTLQQVTQTGLQ
;
A
#
# COMPACT_ATOMS: atom_id res chain seq x y z
N MET A 1 -11.85 44.14 11.17
CA MET A 1 -13.15 43.48 10.91
C MET A 1 -13.16 42.96 9.48
N LYS A 2 -13.47 41.66 9.32
CA LYS A 2 -14.09 40.97 8.15
C LYS A 2 -13.87 41.55 6.74
N ASN A 3 -13.22 40.77 5.88
CA ASN A 3 -13.79 40.06 4.70
C ASN A 3 -14.27 41.03 3.58
N ASN A 4 -14.08 40.81 2.28
CA ASN A 4 -14.39 39.58 1.56
C ASN A 4 -14.06 39.77 0.05
N THR A 5 -13.61 38.66 -0.56
CA THR A 5 -14.06 38.11 -1.85
C THR A 5 -14.05 38.87 -3.17
N MET A 6 -13.37 38.21 -4.13
CA MET A 6 -13.85 37.80 -5.45
C MET A 6 -13.90 38.82 -6.60
N LEU A 7 -13.68 38.24 -7.79
CA LEU A 7 -14.01 38.75 -9.12
C LEU A 7 -12.88 39.49 -9.86
N LYS A 8 -11.93 38.72 -10.39
CA LYS A 8 -11.15 39.12 -11.57
C LYS A 8 -11.42 38.11 -12.67
N GLY A 9 -12.07 38.58 -13.73
CA GLY A 9 -12.34 37.79 -14.92
C GLY A 9 -13.50 38.35 -15.73
N ALA A 10 -13.56 39.67 -15.88
CA ALA A 10 -14.41 40.28 -16.88
C ALA A 10 -13.85 39.95 -18.27
N ALA A 11 -14.60 39.20 -19.06
CA ALA A 11 -14.48 39.20 -20.51
C ALA A 11 -15.90 39.22 -21.08
N ALA A 12 -16.39 40.44 -21.33
CA ALA A 12 -17.53 40.68 -22.19
C ALA A 12 -17.15 40.35 -23.63
N ILE A 13 -18.09 39.90 -24.46
CA ILE A 13 -18.18 40.29 -25.88
C ILE A 13 -19.61 40.04 -26.41
N VAL A 14 -20.25 41.19 -26.68
CA VAL A 14 -21.10 41.55 -27.83
C VAL A 14 -22.39 40.76 -28.09
N LEU A 15 -23.50 41.42 -27.72
CA LEU A 15 -24.79 41.30 -28.38
C LEU A 15 -24.69 41.87 -29.81
N GLY A 16 -25.10 41.09 -30.81
CA GLY A 16 -25.42 41.55 -32.15
C GLY A 16 -25.68 40.34 -33.06
N GLY A 17 -26.81 40.17 -33.73
CA GLY A 17 -28.02 40.96 -33.87
C GLY A 17 -29.04 40.15 -34.69
N ALA A 18 -30.17 40.79 -34.98
CA ALA A 18 -31.30 40.34 -35.80
C ALA A 18 -32.25 39.31 -35.16
N LEU A 19 -33.21 39.86 -34.40
CA LEU A 19 -34.51 39.25 -34.17
C LEU A 19 -35.31 39.29 -35.50
N LEU A 20 -35.29 38.21 -36.27
CA LEU A 20 -36.16 38.08 -37.46
C LEU A 20 -37.52 37.50 -37.05
N LEU A 21 -38.48 38.39 -36.80
CA LEU A 21 -39.90 38.07 -36.92
C LEU A 21 -40.26 38.05 -38.41
N GLY A 22 -40.63 36.88 -38.95
CA GLY A 22 -41.07 36.78 -40.35
C GLY A 22 -41.54 35.40 -40.78
N GLY A 23 -42.83 35.12 -40.56
CA GLY A 23 -43.73 34.40 -41.48
C GLY A 23 -43.48 32.91 -41.80
N GLY A 24 -44.39 32.05 -41.33
CA GLY A 24 -44.84 30.87 -42.08
C GLY A 24 -43.95 29.62 -42.04
N GLY A 25 -44.19 28.76 -41.05
CA GLY A 25 -44.01 27.30 -41.16
C GLY A 25 -42.58 26.77 -41.32
N THR A 26 -41.82 26.66 -40.23
CA THR A 26 -40.86 25.54 -40.04
C THR A 26 -40.47 25.45 -38.56
N LEU A 27 -40.38 24.23 -38.02
CA LEU A 27 -39.93 23.94 -36.66
C LEU A 27 -38.48 24.38 -36.48
N ALA A 28 -38.23 25.61 -36.01
CA ALA A 28 -36.91 25.95 -35.49
C ALA A 28 -36.75 25.28 -34.13
N TRP A 29 -36.26 24.04 -34.14
CA TRP A 29 -35.71 23.39 -32.96
C TRP A 29 -34.55 24.24 -32.43
N TRP A 30 -34.80 25.00 -31.37
CA TRP A 30 -33.75 25.67 -30.62
C TRP A 30 -33.00 24.63 -29.81
N ASN A 31 -32.15 23.86 -30.49
CA ASN A 31 -31.17 23.03 -29.83
C ASN A 31 -29.80 23.69 -30.03
N ALA A 32 -29.31 24.34 -28.99
CA ALA A 32 -27.89 24.67 -28.88
C ALA A 32 -27.19 23.46 -28.27
N ALA A 33 -26.19 22.93 -28.96
CA ALA A 33 -25.28 21.93 -28.42
C ALA A 33 -23.92 22.60 -28.20
N ASP A 34 -23.45 22.58 -26.97
CA ASP A 34 -22.08 22.94 -26.60
C ASP A 34 -21.39 21.65 -26.14
N SER A 35 -20.33 21.27 -26.83
CA SER A 35 -19.55 20.08 -26.48
C SER A 35 -18.26 20.53 -25.81
N ALA A 36 -18.18 20.37 -24.49
CA ALA A 36 -16.90 20.37 -23.80
C ALA A 36 -16.13 19.12 -24.22
N ALA A 37 -14.86 19.27 -24.62
CA ALA A 37 -13.99 18.12 -24.83
C ALA A 37 -13.77 17.43 -23.47
N ALA A 38 -14.50 16.35 -23.22
CA ALA A 38 -14.25 15.49 -22.08
C ALA A 38 -12.87 14.83 -22.27
N GLY A 39 -11.96 15.04 -21.31
CA GLY A 39 -10.63 14.43 -21.34
C GLY A 39 -10.68 12.91 -21.23
N THR A 40 -9.58 12.24 -21.58
CA THR A 40 -9.43 10.79 -21.42
C THR A 40 -8.98 10.45 -20.00
N ILE A 41 -9.58 9.43 -19.38
CA ILE A 41 -9.15 8.87 -18.09
C ILE A 41 -8.37 7.58 -18.36
N SER A 42 -7.27 7.37 -17.63
CA SER A 42 -6.48 6.12 -17.68
C SER A 42 -6.48 5.41 -16.32
N ALA A 43 -6.44 4.08 -16.33
CA ALA A 43 -6.32 3.29 -15.11
C ALA A 43 -4.89 3.37 -14.54
N GLY A 44 -4.80 3.33 -13.22
CA GLY A 44 -3.53 3.24 -12.49
C GLY A 44 -2.96 1.82 -12.44
N GLU A 45 -1.83 1.68 -11.75
CA GLU A 45 -1.11 0.41 -11.55
C GLU A 45 -0.82 0.22 -10.06
N LEU A 46 -1.07 -0.99 -9.56
CA LEU A 46 -0.67 -1.43 -8.24
C LEU A 46 0.17 -2.70 -8.40
N ASN A 47 1.46 -2.60 -8.15
CA ASN A 47 2.39 -3.71 -8.34
C ASN A 47 3.47 -3.73 -7.25
N VAL A 48 3.92 -4.93 -6.89
CA VAL A 48 5.08 -5.14 -6.02
C VAL A 48 5.94 -6.25 -6.58
N LYS A 49 7.23 -5.98 -6.71
CA LYS A 49 8.22 -6.98 -7.08
C LYS A 49 9.14 -7.24 -5.89
N ALA A 50 9.26 -8.51 -5.51
CA ALA A 50 10.04 -8.89 -4.36
C ALA A 50 11.45 -9.38 -4.73
N GLY A 51 12.45 -8.91 -3.99
CA GLY A 51 13.80 -9.46 -4.00
C GLY A 51 13.89 -10.76 -3.17
N ALA A 52 15.10 -11.31 -3.06
CA ALA A 52 15.34 -12.48 -2.21
C ALA A 52 15.19 -12.10 -0.73
N GLY A 53 14.38 -12.86 0.00
CA GLY A 53 14.27 -12.72 1.44
C GLY A 53 15.38 -13.46 2.18
N VAL A 54 15.82 -12.90 3.31
CA VAL A 54 16.90 -13.48 4.12
C VAL A 54 16.47 -13.57 5.57
N TRP A 55 16.66 -14.75 6.18
CA TRP A 55 16.53 -14.95 7.62
C TRP A 55 17.89 -14.83 8.29
N LYS A 56 17.96 -14.06 9.38
CA LYS A 56 19.16 -13.91 10.21
C LYS A 56 18.84 -14.19 11.67
N ASP A 57 19.80 -14.76 12.40
CA ASP A 57 19.69 -14.92 13.85
C ASP A 57 20.01 -13.61 14.59
N ARG A 58 19.99 -13.65 15.93
CA ARG A 58 20.32 -12.51 16.79
C ARG A 58 21.76 -12.00 16.62
N SER A 59 22.69 -12.82 16.13
CA SER A 59 24.06 -12.40 15.81
C SER A 59 24.17 -11.68 14.46
N GLY A 60 23.10 -11.68 13.66
CA GLY A 60 23.08 -11.13 12.31
C GLY A 60 23.58 -12.10 11.24
N SER A 61 23.81 -13.37 11.61
CA SER A 61 24.27 -14.42 10.70
C SER A 61 23.09 -14.99 9.91
N THR A 62 23.28 -15.20 8.61
CA THR A 62 22.25 -15.81 7.75
C THR A 62 21.98 -17.24 8.17
N VAL A 63 20.70 -17.59 8.28
CA VAL A 63 20.22 -18.89 8.74
C VAL A 63 19.77 -19.76 7.57
N ASN A 64 20.22 -21.02 7.55
CA ASN A 64 19.63 -22.04 6.68
C ASN A 64 18.46 -22.73 7.38
N LEU A 65 17.24 -22.38 7.00
CA LEU A 65 16.01 -22.89 7.60
C LEU A 65 15.83 -24.41 7.49
N SER A 66 16.49 -25.08 6.53
CA SER A 66 16.39 -26.54 6.39
C SER A 66 17.12 -27.32 7.49
N THR A 67 18.10 -26.69 8.15
CA THR A 67 18.96 -27.34 9.16
C THR A 67 18.93 -26.63 10.51
N TYR A 68 18.42 -25.41 10.57
CA TYR A 68 18.41 -24.61 11.79
C TYR A 68 17.35 -25.10 12.77
N LYS A 69 17.75 -25.31 14.03
CA LYS A 69 16.87 -25.71 15.12
C LYS A 69 16.83 -24.60 16.15
N VAL A 70 15.66 -23.99 16.30
CA VAL A 70 15.46 -22.93 17.27
C VAL A 70 15.46 -23.50 18.69
N VAL A 71 15.98 -22.71 19.64
CA VAL A 71 15.87 -22.98 21.08
C VAL A 71 15.17 -21.82 21.79
N PRO A 72 14.60 -22.04 23.00
CA PRO A 72 14.06 -20.94 23.80
C PRO A 72 15.08 -19.80 23.94
N GLY A 73 14.67 -18.60 23.57
CA GLY A 73 15.48 -17.38 23.53
C GLY A 73 15.94 -16.96 22.14
N ASP A 74 15.79 -17.82 21.13
CA ASP A 74 16.14 -17.49 19.75
C ASP A 74 15.22 -16.42 19.18
N LYS A 75 15.82 -15.53 18.40
CA LYS A 75 15.12 -14.53 17.60
C LYS A 75 15.68 -14.55 16.19
N LEU A 76 14.81 -14.83 15.23
CA LEU A 76 15.11 -14.81 13.81
C LEU A 76 14.43 -13.58 13.19
N THR A 77 15.17 -12.85 12.37
CA THR A 77 14.68 -11.68 11.63
C THR A 77 14.66 -12.01 10.16
N TYR A 78 13.50 -11.83 9.53
CA TYR A 78 13.34 -11.90 8.08
C TYR A 78 13.38 -10.50 7.50
N THR A 79 14.16 -10.31 6.44
CA THR A 79 14.23 -9.05 5.71
C THR A 79 14.10 -9.31 4.22
N GLN A 80 13.32 -8.48 3.54
CA GLN A 80 13.12 -8.55 2.09
C GLN A 80 12.99 -7.15 1.50
N ASP A 81 13.74 -6.90 0.43
CA ASP A 81 13.62 -5.67 -0.36
C ASP A 81 12.50 -5.83 -1.40
N LEU A 82 11.70 -4.78 -1.55
CA LEU A 82 10.49 -4.74 -2.36
C LEU A 82 10.48 -3.49 -3.23
N ASP A 83 10.31 -3.67 -4.54
CA ASP A 83 10.10 -2.58 -5.50
C ASP A 83 8.58 -2.36 -5.62
N VAL A 84 8.09 -1.28 -5.01
CA VAL A 84 6.65 -0.94 -4.96
C VAL A 84 6.32 0.08 -6.03
N THR A 85 5.32 -0.23 -6.86
CA THR A 85 4.75 0.67 -7.87
C THR A 85 3.29 0.98 -7.55
N LEU A 86 3.03 2.24 -7.25
CA LEU A 86 1.72 2.84 -7.01
C LEU A 86 1.51 3.97 -8.05
N THR A 87 0.68 3.71 -9.03
CA THR A 87 0.28 4.68 -10.06
C THR A 87 -1.22 4.94 -9.94
N GLY A 88 -1.61 6.21 -9.82
CA GLY A 88 -3.00 6.66 -9.75
C GLY A 88 -3.20 7.78 -8.73
N ASP A 89 -4.09 8.72 -9.03
CA ASP A 89 -4.21 10.00 -8.30
C ASP A 89 -4.60 9.86 -6.81
N LYS A 90 -5.21 8.72 -6.43
CA LYS A 90 -5.63 8.39 -5.06
C LYS A 90 -5.13 7.01 -4.63
N MET A 91 -4.02 6.54 -5.23
CA MET A 91 -3.48 5.20 -4.96
C MET A 91 -2.77 5.14 -3.61
N ALA A 92 -3.14 4.17 -2.78
CA ALA A 92 -2.45 3.81 -1.55
C ALA A 92 -2.59 2.31 -1.30
N ALA A 93 -1.61 1.69 -0.66
CA ALA A 93 -1.64 0.27 -0.36
C ALA A 93 -0.95 -0.06 0.98
N ASN A 94 -1.57 -0.98 1.73
CA ASN A 94 -0.94 -1.61 2.88
C ASN A 94 0.03 -2.68 2.40
N LEU A 95 1.24 -2.67 2.93
CA LEU A 95 2.17 -3.79 2.83
C LEU A 95 1.89 -4.76 3.98
N VAL A 96 1.51 -5.99 3.63
CA VAL A 96 1.04 -7.01 4.59
C VAL A 96 1.93 -8.24 4.51
N ALA A 97 2.35 -8.75 5.67
CA ALA A 97 3.07 -10.01 5.76
C ALA A 97 2.12 -11.19 5.50
N VAL A 98 2.54 -12.15 4.69
CA VAL A 98 1.79 -13.38 4.42
C VAL A 98 2.55 -14.59 4.99
N ASN A 99 1.81 -15.61 5.42
CA ASN A 99 2.33 -16.83 6.07
C ASN A 99 3.17 -16.56 7.34
N ALA A 100 2.93 -15.42 7.98
CA ALA A 100 3.65 -14.94 9.15
C ALA A 100 2.83 -15.09 10.46
N ASP A 101 2.00 -16.14 10.58
CA ASP A 101 1.18 -16.35 11.78
C ASP A 101 1.96 -17.02 12.92
N ALA A 102 1.62 -16.73 14.17
CA ALA A 102 2.30 -17.31 15.33
C ALA A 102 1.89 -18.77 15.63
N GLY A 103 0.90 -19.35 14.94
CA GLY A 103 0.15 -20.51 15.44
C GLY A 103 0.45 -21.85 14.76
N ALA A 104 1.14 -21.87 13.63
CA ALA A 104 1.48 -23.13 12.96
C ALA A 104 2.69 -23.82 13.59
N GLY A 105 2.45 -24.93 14.30
CA GLY A 105 3.47 -25.91 14.70
C GLY A 105 4.14 -25.70 16.06
N PHE A 106 4.03 -24.51 16.65
CA PHE A 106 4.45 -24.19 18.03
C PHE A 106 3.23 -23.86 18.89
N THR A 107 3.33 -24.06 20.21
CA THR A 107 2.38 -23.50 21.18
C THR A 107 2.36 -21.97 21.07
N PRO A 108 1.20 -21.33 20.79
CA PRO A 108 1.12 -19.89 20.54
C PRO A 108 1.69 -19.01 21.66
N GLU A 109 1.59 -19.45 22.92
CA GLU A 109 2.11 -18.71 24.07
C GLU A 109 3.64 -18.69 24.12
N ASN A 110 4.30 -19.63 23.44
CA ASN A 110 5.76 -19.79 23.44
C ASN A 110 6.45 -19.01 22.32
N VAL A 111 5.70 -18.49 21.35
CA VAL A 111 6.27 -17.79 20.19
C VAL A 111 5.68 -16.40 20.02
N VAL A 112 6.43 -15.52 19.38
CA VAL A 112 5.95 -14.21 18.95
C VAL A 112 6.38 -14.00 17.51
N ILE A 113 5.45 -13.52 16.68
CA ILE A 113 5.79 -12.96 15.38
C ILE A 113 5.34 -11.51 15.34
N THR A 114 6.26 -10.62 14.98
CA THR A 114 5.97 -9.19 14.93
C THR A 114 5.19 -8.84 13.66
N ALA A 115 4.40 -7.77 13.75
CA ALA A 115 3.90 -7.07 12.58
C ALA A 115 5.06 -6.62 11.67
N PRO A 116 4.82 -6.44 10.36
CA PRO A 116 5.83 -5.91 9.45
C PRO A 116 6.28 -4.50 9.85
N THR A 117 7.58 -4.29 9.85
CA THR A 117 8.19 -2.95 9.90
C THR A 117 8.75 -2.60 8.53
N LEU A 118 8.67 -1.33 8.16
CA LEU A 118 9.06 -0.83 6.83
C LEU A 118 10.15 0.21 6.98
N THR A 119 11.16 0.16 6.11
CA THR A 119 12.21 1.18 6.05
C THR A 119 12.57 1.57 4.62
N VAL A 120 13.08 2.80 4.46
CA VAL A 120 13.67 3.31 3.21
C VAL A 120 15.01 3.94 3.56
N GLY A 121 16.09 3.44 2.97
CA GLY A 121 17.44 3.90 3.32
C GLY A 121 17.78 3.74 4.81
N GLY A 122 17.17 2.75 5.48
CA GLY A 122 17.33 2.50 6.91
C GLY A 122 16.44 3.35 7.83
N VAL A 123 15.65 4.27 7.30
CA VAL A 123 14.72 5.11 8.07
C VAL A 123 13.34 4.47 8.07
N ALA A 124 12.72 4.36 9.25
CA ALA A 124 11.37 3.81 9.38
C ALA A 124 10.32 4.66 8.64
N ILE A 125 9.38 4.00 8.00
CA ILE A 125 8.24 4.63 7.33
C ILE A 125 6.92 4.01 7.81
N GLU A 126 5.84 4.75 7.63
CA GLU A 126 4.49 4.32 7.98
C GLU A 126 3.86 3.46 6.88
N ASN A 127 2.85 2.68 7.29
CA ASN A 127 1.95 1.92 6.42
C ASN A 127 0.53 2.49 6.60
N PRO A 128 -0.24 2.82 5.54
CA PRO A 128 -0.08 2.46 4.13
C PRO A 128 1.00 3.26 3.38
N LEU A 129 1.53 2.65 2.32
CA LEU A 129 2.37 3.33 1.32
C LEU A 129 1.50 4.17 0.38
N THR A 130 1.95 5.39 0.07
CA THR A 130 1.26 6.34 -0.82
C THR A 130 2.08 6.75 -2.05
N THR A 131 3.34 6.31 -2.13
CA THR A 131 4.25 6.60 -3.24
C THR A 131 4.96 5.34 -3.72
N SER A 132 5.31 5.31 -5.01
CA SER A 132 6.19 4.29 -5.58
C SER A 132 7.60 4.44 -5.03
N GLN A 133 8.21 3.35 -4.55
CA GLN A 133 9.51 3.39 -3.89
C GLN A 133 10.08 1.99 -3.65
N HIS A 134 11.39 1.93 -3.38
CA HIS A 134 12.05 0.75 -2.85
C HIS A 134 11.91 0.72 -1.33
N VAL A 135 11.34 -0.36 -0.79
CA VAL A 135 11.10 -0.55 0.64
C VAL A 135 11.78 -1.82 1.12
N THR A 136 12.44 -1.75 2.26
CA THR A 136 12.89 -2.93 2.99
C THR A 136 11.85 -3.25 4.06
N ALA A 137 11.19 -4.41 3.93
CA ALA A 137 10.23 -4.92 4.89
C ALA A 137 10.86 -5.97 5.80
N SER A 138 10.49 -5.98 7.07
CA SER A 138 11.04 -6.89 8.06
C SER A 138 9.96 -7.44 8.99
N ILE A 139 10.09 -8.72 9.36
CA ILE A 139 9.39 -9.32 10.50
C ILE A 139 10.38 -10.06 11.38
N SER A 140 9.99 -10.41 12.60
CA SER A 140 10.76 -11.31 13.44
C SER A 140 9.92 -12.45 13.98
N PHE A 141 10.54 -13.62 14.10
CA PHE A 141 10.05 -14.77 14.84
C PHE A 141 10.89 -14.90 16.10
N GLU A 142 10.25 -14.98 17.25
CA GLU A 142 10.90 -15.19 18.54
C GLU A 142 10.34 -16.44 19.20
N PHE A 143 11.24 -17.36 19.59
CA PHE A 143 10.93 -18.45 20.50
C PHE A 143 11.26 -17.95 21.91
N LYS A 144 10.24 -17.75 22.75
CA LYS A 144 10.39 -17.07 24.03
C LYS A 144 11.36 -17.82 24.94
N SER A 145 12.27 -17.08 25.57
CA SER A 145 13.18 -17.63 26.58
C SER A 145 12.48 -18.17 27.83
N THR A 146 11.21 -17.81 28.03
CA THR A 146 10.38 -18.28 29.15
C THR A 146 9.73 -19.64 28.90
N THR A 147 9.89 -20.24 27.74
CA THR A 147 9.42 -21.60 27.48
C THR A 147 10.21 -22.59 28.33
N THR A 148 9.51 -23.44 29.07
CA THR A 148 10.12 -24.37 30.05
C THR A 148 9.85 -25.84 29.72
N GLY A 149 10.65 -26.72 30.32
CA GLY A 149 10.51 -28.16 30.16
C GLY A 149 10.77 -28.62 28.73
N THR A 150 9.92 -29.53 28.24
CA THR A 150 10.00 -30.11 26.89
C THR A 150 8.94 -29.54 25.95
N ALA A 151 8.37 -28.38 26.26
CA ALA A 151 7.41 -27.73 25.38
C ALA A 151 8.05 -27.42 24.02
N ASP A 152 7.29 -27.64 22.95
CA ASP A 152 7.70 -27.41 21.56
C ASP A 152 8.98 -28.15 21.11
N VAL A 153 9.38 -29.21 21.80
CA VAL A 153 10.43 -30.10 21.31
C VAL A 153 9.96 -30.75 20.00
N ASN A 154 10.78 -30.62 18.94
CA ASN A 154 10.47 -31.03 17.56
C ASN A 154 9.32 -30.25 16.89
N ALA A 155 8.82 -29.19 17.52
CA ALA A 155 7.91 -28.25 16.85
C ALA A 155 8.57 -27.73 15.58
N THR A 156 7.80 -27.66 14.50
CA THR A 156 8.28 -27.23 13.20
C THR A 156 7.34 -26.19 12.65
N LYS A 157 7.92 -25.07 12.21
CA LYS A 157 7.22 -24.05 11.44
C LYS A 157 7.95 -23.78 10.15
N ASN A 158 7.21 -23.77 9.04
CA ASN A 158 7.78 -23.41 7.74
C ASN A 158 7.88 -21.89 7.62
N LEU A 159 9.08 -21.35 7.84
CA LEU A 159 9.38 -19.92 7.66
C LEU A 159 9.85 -19.58 6.23
N GLY A 160 10.04 -20.58 5.37
CA GLY A 160 10.49 -20.40 3.99
C GLY A 160 9.41 -19.87 3.04
N THR A 161 8.15 -19.85 3.49
CA THR A 161 7.00 -19.35 2.71
C THR A 161 6.55 -17.95 3.15
N VAL A 162 7.24 -17.34 4.12
CA VAL A 162 6.98 -15.97 4.54
C VAL A 162 7.29 -15.01 3.40
N GLY A 163 6.42 -14.03 3.20
CA GLY A 163 6.63 -12.97 2.22
C GLY A 163 5.75 -11.76 2.50
N PHE A 164 5.67 -10.86 1.53
CA PHE A 164 4.88 -9.63 1.63
C PHE A 164 4.01 -9.42 0.39
N THR A 165 2.83 -8.85 0.58
CA THR A 165 1.89 -8.47 -0.48
C THR A 165 1.40 -7.04 -0.28
N LEU A 166 0.88 -6.43 -1.35
CA LEU A 166 0.18 -5.15 -1.28
C LEU A 166 -1.32 -5.36 -1.28
N GLN A 167 -2.03 -4.63 -0.41
CA GLN A 167 -3.48 -4.55 -0.38
C GLN A 167 -3.89 -3.10 -0.55
N GLN A 168 -4.59 -2.79 -1.64
CA GLN A 168 -5.05 -1.43 -1.89
C GLN A 168 -5.96 -0.94 -0.77
N VAL A 169 -5.82 0.34 -0.40
CA VAL A 169 -6.72 1.01 0.54
C VAL A 169 -7.28 2.28 -0.07
N THR A 170 -8.47 2.68 0.37
CA THR A 170 -9.05 3.97 0.03
C THR A 170 -8.45 5.05 0.94
N GLN A 171 -7.92 6.12 0.34
CA GLN A 171 -7.52 7.30 1.13
C GLN A 171 -8.78 7.97 1.70
N THR A 172 -8.87 8.02 3.03
CA THR A 172 -9.96 8.75 3.70
C THR A 172 -9.67 10.25 3.61
N GLY A 173 -10.57 11.03 3.01
CA GLY A 173 -10.48 12.50 2.98
C GLY A 173 -10.44 13.18 1.60
N LEU A 174 -10.55 12.43 0.50
CA LEU A 174 -10.65 13.01 -0.85
C LEU A 174 -11.92 12.52 -1.55
N GLN A 175 -13.05 13.16 -1.26
CA GLN A 175 -14.23 13.18 -2.14
C GLN A 175 -13.86 14.02 -3.36
#